data_AF-A0A0P7B7M1-F1
#
_entry.id   AF-A0A0P7B7M1-F1
#
_cell.length_a   1.000
_cell.length_b   1.000
_cell.length_c   1.000
_cell.angle_alpha   90.00
_cell.angle_beta   90.00
_cell.angle_gamma   90.00
#
_symmetry.space_group_name_H-M   'P 1'
#
loop_
_entity.id
_entity.type
_entity.pdbx_description
1 polymer ?
#
loop_
_entity_poly.entity_id
_entity_poly.type
_entity_poly.pdbx_seq_one_letter_code
_entity_poly.pdbx_strand_id
1 'polypeptide(L)'
;RAALPGIGNVWHGTVVDHLELARVERVRQTLHRVTHPRFARPVLAKFAQFPWEIPYFAAETTSYQWIHGEGVGPEFLGHIHEDGRVIGFLLEEIPRVRTAEPADLAACQRSLERLHALGIKHCDINKHNFLIREDNEAVLIDFETAQKCADQEQLDAEYQDLQESLADTSGRGGAGLASDSSSD
;
A
#
# COMPACT_ATOMS: atom_id res chain seq x y z
N ARG A 1 -32.78 2.64 6.94
CA ARG A 1 -31.34 2.51 7.27
C ARG A 1 -30.59 2.65 5.95
N ALA A 2 -29.68 3.60 5.81
CA ALA A 2 -28.90 3.73 4.57
C ALA A 2 -27.93 2.54 4.46
N ALA A 3 -27.73 2.01 3.24
CA ALA A 3 -26.74 0.97 3.00
C ALA A 3 -25.32 1.54 3.21
N LEU A 4 -24.44 0.78 3.87
CA LEU A 4 -23.05 1.17 4.02
C LEU A 4 -22.30 1.00 2.69
N PRO A 5 -21.38 1.92 2.33
CA PRO A 5 -20.62 1.81 1.10
C PRO A 5 -19.63 0.64 1.15
N GLY A 6 -19.30 0.10 -0.02
CA GLY A 6 -18.28 -0.93 -0.21
C GLY A 6 -17.46 -0.66 -1.47
N ILE A 7 -16.31 -1.32 -1.57
CA ILE A 7 -15.43 -1.25 -2.75
C ILE A 7 -16.16 -1.93 -3.92
N GLY A 8 -16.32 -1.20 -5.03
CA GLY A 8 -16.99 -1.72 -6.22
C GLY A 8 -16.08 -2.56 -7.13
N ASN A 9 -14.78 -2.23 -7.21
CA ASN A 9 -13.83 -2.92 -8.07
C ASN A 9 -13.32 -4.23 -7.43
N VAL A 10 -14.11 -5.30 -7.53
CA VAL A 10 -13.76 -6.62 -7.00
C VAL A 10 -13.17 -7.49 -8.12
N TRP A 11 -11.89 -7.29 -8.42
CA TRP A 11 -11.22 -7.93 -9.56
C TRP A 11 -10.51 -9.26 -9.24
N HIS A 12 -10.22 -9.52 -7.96
CA HIS A 12 -9.47 -10.70 -7.54
C HIS A 12 -10.42 -11.82 -7.10
N GLY A 13 -10.16 -13.07 -7.51
CA GLY A 13 -11.08 -14.20 -7.27
C GLY A 13 -11.15 -14.68 -5.82
N THR A 14 -10.15 -14.37 -5.00
CA THR A 14 -10.19 -14.62 -3.55
C THR A 14 -10.92 -13.48 -2.84
N VAL A 15 -11.93 -13.82 -2.06
CA VAL A 15 -12.64 -12.91 -1.13
C VAL A 15 -12.77 -13.65 0.22
N VAL A 16 -12.38 -13.00 1.30
CA VAL A 16 -12.34 -13.59 2.66
C VAL A 16 -13.26 -12.81 3.59
N ASP A 17 -14.01 -13.50 4.45
CA ASP A 17 -14.85 -12.86 5.45
C ASP A 17 -13.96 -12.24 6.53
N HIS A 18 -14.21 -10.97 6.88
CA HIS A 18 -13.50 -10.26 7.94
C HIS A 18 -13.46 -11.06 9.26
N LEU A 19 -14.52 -11.79 9.59
CA LEU A 19 -14.62 -12.59 10.82
C LEU A 19 -13.73 -13.85 10.81
N GLU A 20 -13.26 -14.28 9.65
CA GLU A 20 -12.34 -15.42 9.51
C GLU A 20 -10.87 -15.01 9.74
N LEU A 21 -10.57 -13.70 9.76
CA LEU A 21 -9.22 -13.18 9.94
C LEU A 21 -8.82 -13.17 11.42
N ALA A 22 -7.84 -14.00 11.78
CA ALA A 22 -7.27 -13.97 13.13
C ALA A 22 -6.19 -12.88 13.22
N ARG A 23 -6.50 -11.77 13.91
CA ARG A 23 -5.57 -10.65 14.11
C ARG A 23 -4.40 -11.07 15.01
N VAL A 24 -3.19 -10.90 14.49
CA VAL A 24 -1.94 -11.04 15.25
C VAL A 24 -1.62 -9.73 15.95
N GLU A 25 -1.54 -8.65 15.18
CA GLU A 25 -1.26 -7.31 15.70
C GLU A 25 -1.85 -6.22 14.79
N ARG A 26 -1.93 -5.00 15.32
CA ARG A 26 -2.28 -3.81 14.56
C ARG A 26 -0.98 -3.09 14.17
N VAL A 27 -0.71 -3.01 12.87
CA VAL A 27 0.50 -2.36 12.33
C VAL A 27 0.29 -0.85 12.21
N ARG A 28 -0.86 -0.42 11.67
CA ARG A 28 -1.33 0.97 11.61
C ARG A 28 -2.83 1.02 11.83
N GLN A 29 -3.44 2.21 11.79
CA GLN A 29 -4.87 2.38 12.02
C GLN A 29 -5.73 1.42 11.20
N THR A 30 -5.50 1.34 9.90
CA THR A 30 -6.26 0.50 8.96
C THR A 30 -5.51 -0.73 8.47
N LEU A 31 -4.29 -0.96 8.95
CA LEU A 31 -3.41 -2.05 8.53
C LEU A 31 -3.15 -3.02 9.69
N HIS A 32 -3.55 -4.26 9.49
CA HIS A 32 -3.46 -5.32 10.49
C HIS A 32 -2.65 -6.48 9.94
N ARG A 33 -1.81 -7.06 10.78
CA ARG A 33 -1.18 -8.34 10.48
C ARG A 33 -2.10 -9.45 10.96
N VAL A 34 -2.45 -10.36 10.05
CA VAL A 34 -3.48 -11.39 10.28
C VAL A 34 -3.01 -12.76 9.83
N THR A 35 -3.66 -13.80 10.35
CA THR A 35 -3.52 -15.19 9.88
C THR A 35 -4.86 -15.69 9.39
N HIS A 36 -4.82 -16.58 8.39
CA HIS A 36 -6.01 -17.22 7.84
C HIS A 36 -5.60 -18.57 7.22
N PRO A 37 -6.39 -19.66 7.36
CA PRO A 37 -6.01 -21.01 6.89
C PRO A 37 -5.64 -21.11 5.40
N ARG A 38 -6.08 -20.16 4.58
CA ARG A 38 -5.75 -20.08 3.14
C ARG A 38 -4.30 -19.69 2.87
N PHE A 39 -3.62 -19.03 3.81
CA PHE A 39 -2.26 -18.53 3.61
C PHE A 39 -1.30 -19.28 4.52
N ALA A 40 -0.19 -19.74 3.95
CA ALA A 40 0.84 -20.50 4.69
C ALA A 40 1.61 -19.63 5.71
N ARG A 41 1.53 -18.31 5.57
CA ARG A 41 2.20 -17.31 6.42
C ARG A 41 1.22 -16.18 6.76
N PRO A 42 1.50 -15.40 7.80
CA PRO A 42 0.75 -14.17 8.06
C PRO A 42 0.76 -13.23 6.84
N VAL A 43 -0.31 -12.46 6.71
CA VAL A 43 -0.56 -11.50 5.62
C VAL A 43 -1.00 -10.16 6.21
N LEU A 44 -1.02 -9.13 5.38
CA LEU A 44 -1.48 -7.80 5.80
C LEU A 44 -2.91 -7.56 5.32
N ALA A 45 -3.82 -7.28 6.26
CA ALA A 45 -5.17 -6.85 5.99
C ALA A 45 -5.25 -5.33 6.08
N LYS A 46 -5.56 -4.67 4.96
CA LYS A 46 -5.89 -3.24 4.91
C LYS A 46 -7.40 -3.12 4.69
N PHE A 47 -8.14 -2.48 5.59
CA PHE A 47 -9.58 -2.29 5.42
C PHE A 47 -10.10 -0.99 6.05
N ALA A 48 -11.17 -0.48 5.47
CA ALA A 48 -11.88 0.70 5.95
C ALA A 48 -12.61 0.39 7.27
N GLN A 49 -12.38 1.23 8.27
CA GLN A 49 -13.12 1.25 9.52
C GLN A 49 -14.34 2.19 9.42
N PHE A 50 -14.29 3.14 8.48
CA PHE A 50 -15.32 4.14 8.30
C PHE A 50 -15.79 4.27 6.85
N PRO A 51 -17.08 4.64 6.62
CA PRO A 51 -17.64 4.78 5.27
C PRO A 51 -16.88 5.73 4.34
N TRP A 52 -16.31 6.81 4.87
CA TRP A 52 -15.58 7.81 4.09
C TRP A 52 -14.19 7.33 3.64
N GLU A 53 -13.68 6.24 4.21
CA GLU A 53 -12.40 5.67 3.79
C GLU A 53 -12.54 4.82 2.53
N ILE A 54 -13.72 4.26 2.26
CA ILE A 54 -13.99 3.33 1.15
C ILE A 54 -13.49 3.83 -0.22
N PRO A 55 -13.64 5.11 -0.61
CA PRO A 55 -13.11 5.60 -1.88
C PRO A 55 -11.59 5.46 -2.01
N TYR A 56 -10.83 5.67 -0.94
CA TYR A 56 -9.36 5.55 -0.94
C TYR A 56 -8.94 4.09 -1.13
N PHE A 57 -9.59 3.16 -0.42
CA PHE A 57 -9.38 1.73 -0.60
C PHE A 57 -9.79 1.23 -1.98
N ALA A 58 -10.84 1.79 -2.57
CA ALA A 58 -11.27 1.47 -3.93
C ALA A 58 -10.28 1.97 -4.98
N ALA A 59 -9.69 3.16 -4.78
CA ALA A 59 -8.62 3.68 -5.62
C ALA A 59 -7.40 2.77 -5.55
N GLU A 60 -6.93 2.45 -4.34
CA GLU A 60 -5.76 1.58 -4.14
C GLU A 60 -5.97 0.16 -4.69
N THR A 61 -7.17 -0.41 -4.50
CA THR A 61 -7.56 -1.69 -5.11
C THR A 61 -7.43 -1.66 -6.63
N THR A 62 -7.83 -0.56 -7.25
CA THR A 62 -7.73 -0.36 -8.70
C THR A 62 -6.28 -0.18 -9.14
N SER A 63 -5.47 0.52 -8.34
CA SER A 63 -4.03 0.64 -8.58
C SER A 63 -3.33 -0.72 -8.51
N TYR A 64 -3.64 -1.55 -7.51
CA TYR A 64 -3.12 -2.93 -7.43
C TYR A 64 -3.52 -3.79 -8.62
N GLN A 65 -4.70 -3.58 -9.20
CA GLN A 65 -5.08 -4.24 -10.45
C GLN A 65 -4.17 -3.84 -11.61
N TRP A 66 -3.76 -2.57 -11.68
CA TRP A 66 -2.89 -2.07 -12.76
C TRP A 66 -1.45 -2.59 -12.69
N ILE A 67 -0.96 -2.90 -11.48
CA ILE A 67 0.41 -3.36 -11.25
C ILE A 67 0.50 -4.88 -10.98
N HIS A 68 -0.61 -5.61 -11.10
CA HIS A 68 -0.66 -7.03 -10.78
C HIS A 68 0.30 -7.84 -11.66
N GLY A 69 1.24 -8.55 -11.03
CA GLY A 69 2.25 -9.35 -11.73
C GLY A 69 3.48 -8.56 -12.22
N GLU A 70 3.54 -7.25 -11.99
CA GLU A 70 4.64 -6.39 -12.47
C GLU A 70 5.79 -6.24 -11.44
N GLY A 71 5.62 -6.77 -10.22
CA GLY A 71 6.65 -6.73 -9.18
C GLY A 71 7.00 -5.33 -8.66
N VAL A 72 6.08 -4.37 -8.78
CA VAL A 72 6.23 -2.98 -8.32
C VAL A 72 5.89 -2.82 -6.84
N GLY A 73 4.83 -3.49 -6.41
CA GLY A 73 4.30 -3.46 -5.05
C GLY A 73 4.16 -4.86 -4.45
N PRO A 74 3.68 -4.95 -3.19
CA PRO A 74 3.29 -6.20 -2.58
C PRO A 74 2.24 -6.96 -3.42
N GLU A 75 2.31 -8.28 -3.46
CA GLU A 75 1.27 -9.10 -4.07
C GLU A 75 -0.11 -8.89 -3.43
N PHE A 76 -1.13 -8.66 -4.27
CA PHE A 76 -2.52 -8.55 -3.85
C PHE A 76 -3.13 -9.96 -3.75
N LEU A 77 -3.53 -10.36 -2.53
CA LEU A 77 -3.93 -11.73 -2.22
C LEU A 77 -5.44 -11.97 -2.22
N GLY A 78 -6.23 -10.91 -2.12
CA GLY A 78 -7.69 -11.00 -2.16
C GLY A 78 -8.42 -9.85 -1.49
N HIS A 79 -9.73 -9.88 -1.62
CA HIS A 79 -10.63 -8.90 -1.03
C HIS A 79 -11.08 -9.33 0.37
N ILE A 80 -11.42 -8.36 1.21
CA ILE A 80 -12.02 -8.56 2.53
C ILE A 80 -13.47 -8.10 2.46
N HIS A 81 -14.41 -8.97 2.84
CA HIS A 81 -15.82 -8.62 2.90
C HIS A 81 -16.38 -8.66 4.33
N GLU A 82 -17.44 -7.89 4.55
CA GLU A 82 -18.25 -7.86 5.77
C GLU A 82 -19.71 -7.69 5.33
N ASP A 83 -20.61 -8.55 5.81
CA ASP A 83 -22.07 -8.43 5.56
C ASP A 83 -22.43 -8.17 4.08
N GLY A 84 -21.78 -8.90 3.16
CA GLY A 84 -22.03 -8.81 1.72
C GLY A 84 -21.41 -7.63 0.98
N ARG A 85 -20.66 -6.74 1.66
CA ARG A 85 -19.89 -5.64 1.02
C ARG A 85 -18.39 -5.86 1.18
N VAL A 86 -17.61 -5.48 0.16
CA VAL A 86 -16.14 -5.45 0.25
C VAL A 86 -15.70 -4.19 0.98
N ILE A 87 -14.85 -4.34 1.99
CA ILE A 87 -14.40 -3.25 2.87
C ILE A 87 -12.88 -3.02 2.81
N GLY A 88 -12.14 -3.90 2.14
CA GLY A 88 -10.69 -3.83 2.08
C GLY A 88 -10.09 -5.00 1.31
N PHE A 89 -8.81 -5.24 1.53
CA PHE A 89 -8.03 -6.25 0.83
C PHE A 89 -6.86 -6.79 1.64
N LEU A 90 -6.30 -7.88 1.16
CA LEU A 90 -5.16 -8.61 1.72
C LEU A 90 -3.95 -8.43 0.81
N LEU A 91 -2.80 -8.12 1.40
CA LEU A 91 -1.51 -8.03 0.73
C LEU A 91 -0.54 -9.04 1.33
N GLU A 92 0.48 -9.43 0.55
CA GLU A 92 1.63 -10.14 1.12
C GLU A 92 2.30 -9.32 2.22
N GLU A 93 2.82 -10.03 3.22
CA GLU A 93 3.74 -9.44 4.19
C GLU A 93 5.16 -9.55 3.64
N ILE A 94 5.81 -8.41 3.38
CA ILE A 94 7.22 -8.39 2.98
C ILE A 94 8.08 -8.43 4.26
N PRO A 95 8.82 -9.52 4.51
CA PRO A 95 9.61 -9.66 5.72
C PRO A 95 10.85 -8.77 5.68
N ARG A 96 11.28 -8.29 6.85
CA ARG A 96 12.59 -7.62 7.04
C ARG A 96 12.79 -6.42 6.10
N VAL A 97 11.80 -5.54 6.07
CA VAL A 97 11.85 -4.27 5.35
C VAL A 97 12.08 -3.10 6.30
N ARG A 98 12.67 -2.04 5.77
CA ARG A 98 12.71 -0.71 6.41
C ARG A 98 12.17 0.34 5.45
N THR A 99 11.77 1.50 5.96
CA THR A 99 11.47 2.65 5.09
C THR A 99 12.73 3.14 4.39
N ALA A 100 12.57 3.75 3.23
CA ALA A 100 13.68 4.36 2.51
C ALA A 100 14.31 5.54 3.28
N GLU A 101 15.58 5.75 3.01
CA GLU A 101 16.36 6.92 3.40
C GLU A 101 16.91 7.60 2.14
N PRO A 102 17.42 8.84 2.22
CA PRO A 102 18.02 9.52 1.07
C PRO A 102 19.13 8.72 0.38
N ALA A 103 19.83 7.86 1.13
CA ALA A 103 20.87 6.97 0.59
C ALA A 103 20.32 5.87 -0.36
N ASP A 104 19.02 5.57 -0.29
CA ASP A 104 18.36 4.54 -1.11
C ASP A 104 17.83 5.08 -2.45
N LEU A 105 18.20 6.31 -2.82
CA LEU A 105 17.70 6.99 -4.01
C LEU A 105 17.73 6.10 -5.26
N ALA A 106 18.85 5.42 -5.51
CA ALA A 106 18.99 4.57 -6.67
C ALA A 106 18.00 3.38 -6.68
N ALA A 107 17.71 2.79 -5.52
CA ALA A 107 16.74 1.70 -5.41
C ALA A 107 15.31 2.22 -5.61
N CYS A 108 14.99 3.37 -5.02
CA CYS A 108 13.69 4.02 -5.17
C CYS A 108 13.45 4.44 -6.62
N GLN A 109 14.47 4.98 -7.31
CA GLN A 109 14.42 5.33 -8.73
C GLN A 109 14.07 4.12 -9.60
N ARG A 110 14.75 2.97 -9.41
CA ARG A 110 14.43 1.74 -10.16
C ARG A 110 13.00 1.23 -9.91
N SER A 111 12.47 1.42 -8.71
CA SER A 111 11.09 1.03 -8.38
C SER A 111 10.07 1.98 -9.03
N LEU A 112 10.35 3.29 -8.99
CA LEU A 112 9.52 4.31 -9.60
C LEU A 112 9.54 4.23 -11.13
N GLU A 113 10.69 3.96 -11.75
CA GLU A 113 10.81 3.73 -13.20
C GLU A 113 9.95 2.56 -13.66
N ARG A 114 9.89 1.46 -12.88
CA ARG A 114 9.00 0.33 -13.17
C ARG A 114 7.53 0.75 -13.14
N LEU A 115 7.13 1.59 -12.18
CA LEU A 115 5.77 2.12 -12.13
C LEU A 115 5.47 3.03 -13.32
N HIS A 116 6.38 3.95 -13.65
CA HIS A 116 6.25 4.91 -14.76
C HIS A 116 6.19 4.21 -16.11
N ALA A 117 6.94 3.12 -16.30
CA ALA A 117 6.88 2.29 -17.50
C ALA A 117 5.48 1.69 -17.78
N LEU A 118 4.64 1.56 -16.75
CA LEU A 118 3.24 1.14 -16.87
C LEU A 118 2.26 2.30 -17.16
N GLY A 119 2.79 3.51 -17.37
CA GLY A 119 2.02 4.73 -17.52
C GLY A 119 1.24 5.09 -16.26
N ILE A 120 1.86 4.93 -15.09
CA ILE A 120 1.26 5.21 -13.79
C ILE A 120 2.12 6.23 -13.03
N LYS A 121 1.48 7.27 -12.52
CA LYS A 121 2.06 8.24 -11.59
C LYS A 121 1.66 7.87 -10.17
N HIS A 122 2.58 7.88 -9.21
CA HIS A 122 2.27 7.50 -7.82
C HIS A 122 1.50 8.61 -7.07
N CYS A 123 1.86 9.87 -7.32
CA CYS A 123 1.36 11.10 -6.70
C CYS A 123 1.74 11.33 -5.22
N ASP A 124 2.44 10.39 -4.57
CA ASP A 124 2.88 10.53 -3.17
C ASP A 124 4.19 9.77 -2.88
N ILE A 125 5.26 10.14 -3.59
CA ILE A 125 6.59 9.50 -3.55
C ILE A 125 7.43 9.82 -2.29
N ASN A 126 6.81 9.91 -1.12
CA ASN A 126 7.52 10.15 0.13
C ASN A 126 8.27 8.88 0.61
N LYS A 127 9.30 9.04 1.44
CA LYS A 127 10.16 7.93 1.91
C LYS A 127 9.43 6.80 2.66
N HIS A 128 8.26 7.06 3.22
CA HIS A 128 7.47 6.05 3.94
C HIS A 128 6.70 5.12 2.99
N ASN A 129 6.56 5.51 1.72
CA ASN A 129 5.91 4.72 0.67
C ASN A 129 6.90 3.86 -0.13
N PHE A 130 8.19 3.90 0.23
CA PHE A 130 9.21 3.00 -0.28
C PHE A 130 9.69 2.06 0.83
N LEU A 131 9.54 0.77 0.61
CA LEU A 131 10.07 -0.28 1.47
C LEU A 131 11.36 -0.86 0.87
N ILE A 132 12.45 -0.79 1.62
CA ILE A 132 13.74 -1.35 1.22
C ILE A 132 13.88 -2.76 1.79
N ARG A 133 14.10 -3.73 0.91
CA ARG A 133 14.33 -5.15 1.24
C ARG A 133 15.80 -5.39 1.61
N GLU A 134 16.10 -6.58 2.13
CA GLU A 134 17.48 -6.99 2.50
C GLU A 134 18.46 -7.03 1.31
N ASP A 135 17.96 -7.19 0.09
CA ASP A 135 18.76 -7.16 -1.15
C ASP A 135 19.02 -5.73 -1.67
N ASN A 136 18.58 -4.69 -0.94
CA ASN A 136 18.64 -3.28 -1.30
C ASN A 136 17.80 -2.91 -2.53
N GLU A 137 16.79 -3.71 -2.88
CA GLU A 137 15.75 -3.31 -3.81
C GLU A 137 14.57 -2.64 -3.09
N ALA A 138 13.95 -1.67 -3.77
CA ALA A 138 12.81 -0.92 -3.23
C ALA A 138 11.48 -1.43 -3.80
N VAL A 139 10.46 -1.41 -2.95
CA VAL A 139 9.06 -1.72 -3.27
C VAL A 139 8.22 -0.51 -2.96
N LEU A 140 7.32 -0.17 -3.87
CA LEU A 140 6.34 0.89 -3.67
C LEU A 140 5.10 0.35 -2.96
N ILE A 141 4.56 1.15 -2.05
CA ILE A 141 3.31 0.87 -1.33
C ILE A 141 2.43 2.12 -1.31
N ASP A 142 1.18 1.95 -0.88
CA ASP A 142 0.22 3.03 -0.67
C ASP A 142 -0.19 3.76 -1.96
N PHE A 143 -0.75 2.99 -2.89
CA PHE A 143 -1.15 3.46 -4.22
C PHE A 143 -2.53 4.15 -4.25
N GLU A 144 -3.04 4.63 -3.12
CA GLU A 144 -4.38 5.25 -3.05
C GLU A 144 -4.47 6.56 -3.86
N THR A 145 -3.35 7.25 -4.06
CA THR A 145 -3.25 8.48 -4.86
C THR A 145 -2.77 8.24 -6.30
N ALA A 146 -2.42 7.00 -6.63
CA ALA A 146 -1.84 6.66 -7.92
C ALA A 146 -2.86 6.79 -9.05
N GLN A 147 -2.39 7.22 -10.23
CA GLN A 147 -3.23 7.54 -11.37
C GLN A 147 -2.58 7.08 -12.67
N LYS A 148 -3.39 6.62 -13.63
CA LYS A 148 -2.92 6.42 -15.00
C LYS A 148 -2.53 7.77 -15.60
N CYS A 149 -1.32 7.83 -16.16
CA CYS A 149 -0.72 9.05 -16.69
C CYS A 149 -0.08 8.74 -18.05
N ALA A 150 -0.56 9.42 -19.09
CA ALA A 150 0.00 9.36 -20.44
C ALA A 150 0.94 10.55 -20.74
N ASP A 151 1.06 11.47 -19.80
CA ASP A 151 1.87 12.67 -19.91
C ASP A 151 3.28 12.40 -19.37
N GLN A 152 4.24 12.26 -20.28
CA GLN A 152 5.61 11.97 -19.94
C GLN A 152 6.25 13.08 -19.08
N GLU A 153 5.86 14.34 -19.28
CA GLU A 153 6.41 15.46 -18.50
C GLU A 153 6.01 15.35 -17.03
N GLN A 154 4.80 14.84 -16.74
CA GLN A 154 4.35 14.62 -15.38
C GLN A 154 5.01 13.45 -14.68
N LEU A 155 5.38 12.40 -15.42
CA LEU A 155 6.15 11.27 -14.91
C LEU A 155 7.61 11.70 -14.65
N ASP A 156 8.21 12.41 -15.60
CA ASP A 156 9.57 12.94 -15.47
C ASP A 156 9.69 13.92 -14.30
N ALA A 157 8.68 14.78 -14.09
CA ALA A 157 8.62 15.67 -12.94
C ALA A 157 8.56 14.89 -11.62
N GLU A 158 7.69 13.88 -11.51
CA GLU A 158 7.64 13.02 -10.31
C GLU A 158 8.98 12.31 -10.08
N TYR A 159 9.63 11.83 -11.13
CA TYR A 159 10.93 11.18 -11.02
C TYR A 159 12.03 12.14 -10.53
N GLN A 160 12.06 13.38 -11.03
CA GLN A 160 13.02 14.41 -10.63
C GLN A 160 12.83 14.84 -9.17
N ASP A 161 11.59 14.90 -8.69
CA ASP A 161 11.24 15.28 -7.33
C ASP A 161 11.60 14.22 -6.27
N LEU A 162 11.96 13.00 -6.69
CA LEU A 162 12.18 11.88 -5.78
C LEU A 162 13.31 12.13 -4.76
N GLN A 163 14.43 12.72 -5.18
CA GLN A 163 15.55 12.98 -4.27
C GLN A 163 15.15 13.94 -3.14
N GLU A 164 14.42 15.01 -3.46
CA GLU A 164 13.92 15.95 -2.47
C GLU A 164 12.86 15.30 -1.58
N SER A 165 11.96 14.50 -2.17
CA SER A 165 10.90 13.78 -1.46
C SER A 165 11.44 12.77 -0.43
N LEU A 166 12.58 12.12 -0.72
CA LEU A 166 13.25 11.24 0.22
C LEU A 166 13.95 12.01 1.36
N ALA A 167 14.47 13.20 1.06
CA ALA A 167 15.15 14.06 2.01
C ALA A 167 14.19 14.85 2.92
N ASP A 168 12.89 14.87 2.61
CA ASP A 168 11.91 15.63 3.38
C ASP A 168 11.86 15.20 4.86
N THR A 169 11.88 16.22 5.73
CA THR A 169 11.85 16.12 7.19
C THR A 169 10.58 16.69 7.80
N SER A 170 9.64 17.17 6.97
CA SER A 170 8.37 17.76 7.40
C SER A 170 7.45 16.81 8.18
N GLY A 171 7.71 15.49 8.10
CA GLY A 171 6.87 14.46 8.68
C GLY A 171 5.70 14.04 7.77
N ARG A 172 5.65 14.54 6.53
CA ARG A 172 4.71 14.06 5.50
C ARG A 172 4.80 12.54 5.35
N GLY A 173 3.65 11.86 5.45
CA GLY A 173 3.53 10.39 5.39
C GLY A 173 3.91 9.64 6.68
N GLY A 174 4.46 10.32 7.71
CA GLY A 174 5.00 9.71 8.93
C GLY A 174 4.05 9.70 10.14
N ALA A 175 2.85 10.27 10.04
CA ALA A 175 1.88 10.39 11.13
C ALA A 175 1.24 9.02 11.49
N GLY A 176 2.03 8.13 12.07
CA GLY A 176 1.61 6.81 12.54
C GLY A 176 2.60 6.14 13.50
N LEU A 177 3.84 6.63 13.59
CA LEU A 177 4.82 6.20 14.59
C LEU A 177 4.72 7.10 15.83
N ALA A 178 3.61 7.00 16.56
CA ALA A 178 3.64 7.40 17.97
C ALA A 178 4.48 6.34 18.70
N SER A 179 5.72 6.68 19.02
CA SER A 179 6.55 5.92 19.95
C SER A 179 5.89 5.98 21.32
N ASP A 180 5.16 4.92 21.70
CA ASP A 180 4.91 4.64 23.12
C ASP A 180 6.24 4.16 23.73
N SER A 181 7.13 5.10 24.02
CA SER A 181 8.16 4.90 25.03
C SER A 181 7.48 5.00 26.39
N SER A 182 6.89 3.89 26.84
CA SER A 182 6.65 3.70 28.26
C SER A 182 8.02 3.47 28.91
N SER A 183 8.54 4.49 29.58
CA SER A 183 9.67 4.35 30.48
C SER A 183 9.22 3.52 31.69
N ASP A 184 9.98 2.47 32.00
CA ASP A 184 10.02 1.84 33.33
C ASP A 184 10.49 2.84 34.40
#